data_AF-A0A4Z1FYS1-F1
#
_entry.id   AF-A0A4Z1FYS1-F1
#
_cell.length_a   1.000
_cell.length_b   1.000
_cell.length_c   1.000
_cell.angle_alpha   90.00
_cell.angle_beta   90.00
_cell.angle_gamma   90.00
#
_symmetry.space_group_name_H-M   'P 1'
#
loop_
_entity.id
_entity.type
_entity.pdbx_description
1 polymer ?
#
loop_
_entity_poly.entity_id
_entity_poly.type
_entity_poly.pdbx_seq_one_letter_code
_entity_poly.pdbx_strand_id
1 'polypeptide(L)'
;MLTNILSLPRELRNKIYEELLVYESSIEIDSQLRFLPWNLTQGLLFTCRTIHGEATSIFYAQNIFEFDLWNAQGFLNKIGPINASSIRHIAITFPSFYDLEPSNIELEVGDSQSLSKIQNDCTSLITLETDLESTNTWQTKLDELHNLNIVAEALALVNSRFKAIPSLQKITVNLYEEGPGDYIRREMMNHGWTINTTENPLSDDDGNDVYQWLDPPHDDDDDGSDYSVDNYDVDNDSDYWRRAVPLRMSHRLMTSLAKQQVIAKSATSRFTIPYASG
;
A
#
# COMPACT_ATOMS: atom_id res chain seq x y z
N MET A 1 37.75 25.26 9.90
CA MET A 1 37.16 24.36 10.93
C MET A 1 36.08 23.55 10.24
N LEU A 2 36.07 22.23 10.42
CA LEU A 2 34.95 21.40 9.96
C LEU A 2 33.75 21.68 10.86
N THR A 3 32.70 22.27 10.29
CA THR A 3 31.42 22.47 10.94
C THR A 3 30.74 21.11 11.14
N ASN A 4 30.57 20.69 12.39
CA ASN A 4 29.86 19.47 12.74
C ASN A 4 28.36 19.75 12.80
N ILE A 5 27.51 18.90 12.22
CA ILE A 5 26.05 19.03 12.32
C ILE A 5 25.56 19.16 13.77
N LEU A 6 26.24 18.50 14.71
CA LEU A 6 25.90 18.55 16.14
C LEU A 6 26.20 19.90 16.81
N SER A 7 26.96 20.80 16.17
CA SER A 7 27.13 22.17 16.66
C SER A 7 25.97 23.09 16.30
N LEU A 8 25.08 22.68 15.39
CA LEU A 8 23.86 23.42 15.07
C LEU A 8 22.83 23.28 16.21
N PRO A 9 21.99 24.31 16.48
CA PRO A 9 20.82 24.17 17.34
C PRO A 9 19.88 23.03 16.89
N ARG A 10 19.13 22.46 17.84
CA ARG A 10 18.26 21.30 17.59
C ARG A 10 17.24 21.56 16.49
N GLU A 11 16.70 22.77 16.44
CA GLU A 11 15.69 23.20 15.49
C GLU A 11 16.24 23.20 14.06
N LEU A 12 17.49 23.61 13.86
CA LEU A 12 18.14 23.56 12.55
C LEU A 12 18.48 22.12 12.14
N ARG A 13 18.86 21.27 13.10
CA ARG A 13 19.05 19.84 12.82
C ARG A 13 17.75 19.17 12.41
N ASN A 14 16.64 19.48 13.08
CA ASN A 14 15.33 18.96 12.71
C ASN A 14 14.94 19.33 11.27
N LYS A 15 15.15 20.59 10.86
CA LYS A 15 14.92 21.01 9.45
C LYS A 15 15.77 20.21 8.47
N ILE A 16 17.05 19.97 8.79
CA ILE A 16 17.91 19.12 7.96
C ILE A 16 17.37 17.69 7.88
N TYR A 17 16.90 17.14 9.00
CA TYR A 17 16.31 15.80 9.02
C TYR A 17 15.01 15.74 8.21
N GLU A 18 14.15 16.75 8.30
CA GLU A 18 12.92 16.86 7.52
C GLU A 18 13.20 16.81 6.02
N GLU A 19 14.12 17.65 5.54
CA GLU A 19 14.51 17.69 4.11
C GLU A 19 15.14 16.38 3.59
N LEU A 20 15.79 15.60 4.46
CA LEU A 20 16.54 14.40 4.05
C LEU A 20 15.80 13.08 4.28
N LEU A 21 14.81 13.08 5.17
CA LEU A 21 14.16 11.87 5.66
C LEU A 21 12.64 11.88 5.49
N VAL A 22 12.02 13.01 5.16
CA VAL A 22 10.57 13.07 4.91
C VAL A 22 10.32 13.02 3.42
N TYR A 23 9.52 12.03 3.02
CA TYR A 23 9.08 11.83 1.65
C TYR A 23 7.70 12.43 1.47
N GLU A 24 7.48 13.14 0.36
CA GLU A 24 6.20 13.80 0.08
C GLU A 24 5.08 12.78 -0.19
N SER A 25 5.43 11.62 -0.75
CA SER A 25 4.50 10.51 -1.00
C SER A 25 4.59 9.44 0.09
N SER A 26 3.76 8.40 -0.01
CA SER A 26 3.86 7.24 0.85
C SER A 26 5.18 6.48 0.64
N ILE A 27 5.69 5.92 1.74
CA ILE A 27 6.78 4.96 1.73
C ILE A 27 6.15 3.57 1.70
N GLU A 28 6.22 2.92 0.54
CA GLU A 28 5.79 1.53 0.39
C GLU A 28 6.72 0.58 1.14
N ILE A 29 6.15 -0.23 2.01
CA ILE A 29 6.85 -1.19 2.86
C ILE A 29 6.52 -2.59 2.33
N ASP A 30 7.45 -3.11 1.52
CA ASP A 30 7.44 -4.50 1.06
C ASP A 30 7.60 -5.48 2.25
N SER A 31 7.02 -6.67 2.13
CA SER A 31 7.24 -7.87 2.96
C SER A 31 8.69 -8.14 3.38
N GLN A 32 9.67 -7.77 2.57
CA GLN A 32 11.09 -7.96 2.89
C GLN A 32 11.69 -6.75 3.62
N LEU A 33 10.95 -5.66 3.72
CA LEU A 33 11.33 -4.40 4.36
C LEU A 33 12.63 -3.86 3.74
N ARG A 34 12.76 -4.03 2.42
CA ARG A 34 14.01 -3.84 1.66
C ARG A 34 14.04 -2.59 0.78
N PHE A 35 12.98 -1.80 0.71
CA PHE A 35 12.92 -0.67 -0.21
C PHE A 35 12.40 0.57 0.49
N LEU A 36 13.33 1.44 0.89
CA LEU A 36 13.03 2.83 1.18
C LEU A 36 13.40 3.64 -0.07
N PRO A 37 12.66 4.71 -0.42
CA PRO A 37 12.95 5.53 -1.58
C PRO A 37 14.43 5.89 -1.66
N TRP A 38 15.04 5.75 -2.85
CA TRP A 38 16.47 6.08 -3.06
C TRP A 38 16.81 7.53 -2.72
N ASN A 39 15.80 8.38 -2.69
CA ASN A 39 15.89 9.81 -2.43
C ASN A 39 16.09 10.10 -0.93
N LEU A 40 15.84 9.12 -0.05
CA LEU A 40 16.00 9.26 1.40
C LEU A 40 17.43 8.96 1.82
N THR A 41 18.01 9.88 2.61
CA THR A 41 19.38 9.72 3.12
C THR A 41 19.39 8.83 4.37
N GLN A 42 19.06 7.55 4.20
CA GLN A 42 18.95 6.57 5.30
C GLN A 42 20.24 6.41 6.10
N GLY A 43 21.40 6.65 5.47
CA GLY A 43 22.70 6.64 6.15
C GLY A 43 22.72 7.55 7.39
N LEU A 44 21.90 8.60 7.40
CA LEU A 44 21.75 9.51 8.54
C LEU A 44 21.27 8.79 9.80
N LEU A 45 20.36 7.81 9.64
CA LEU A 45 19.84 6.98 10.73
C LEU A 45 20.90 6.08 11.37
N PHE A 46 22.05 5.89 10.70
CA PHE A 46 23.13 5.01 11.14
C PHE A 46 24.42 5.76 11.54
N THR A 47 24.38 7.09 11.63
CA THR A 47 25.59 7.90 11.88
C THR A 47 26.10 7.82 13.33
N CYS A 48 25.34 8.33 14.29
CA CYS A 48 25.67 8.29 15.72
C CYS A 48 24.41 8.28 16.57
N ARG A 49 24.52 7.93 17.86
CA ARG A 49 23.35 7.77 18.75
C ARG A 49 22.48 9.02 18.85
N THR A 50 23.11 10.20 18.92
CA THR A 50 22.38 11.48 18.97
C THR A 50 21.58 11.67 17.68
N ILE A 51 22.24 11.68 16.52
CA ILE A 51 21.56 11.87 15.24
C ILE A 51 20.50 10.78 15.03
N HIS A 52 20.81 9.53 15.31
CA HIS A 52 19.86 8.41 15.23
C HIS A 52 18.59 8.70 16.03
N GLY A 53 18.69 9.06 17.31
CA GLY A 53 17.51 9.33 18.13
C GLY A 53 16.68 10.52 17.63
N GLU A 54 17.33 11.58 17.15
CA GLU A 54 16.64 12.77 16.63
C GLU A 54 15.97 12.52 15.28
N ALA A 55 16.73 11.94 14.36
CA ALA A 55 16.33 11.68 12.99
C ALA A 55 15.24 10.62 12.90
N THR A 56 15.34 9.56 13.71
CA THR A 56 14.37 8.47 13.72
C THR A 56 12.98 8.95 14.19
N SER A 57 12.93 9.84 15.18
CA SER A 57 11.68 10.44 15.63
C SER A 57 10.98 11.24 14.52
N ILE A 58 11.74 11.98 13.71
CA ILE A 58 11.19 12.73 12.57
C ILE A 58 10.76 11.78 11.46
N PHE A 59 11.60 10.80 11.13
CA PHE A 59 11.33 9.82 10.09
C PHE A 59 10.00 9.09 10.33
N TYR A 60 9.78 8.53 11.52
CA TYR A 60 8.53 7.81 11.78
C TYR A 60 7.32 8.73 12.02
N ALA A 61 7.52 9.94 12.56
CA ALA A 61 6.41 10.84 12.86
C ALA A 61 5.85 11.62 11.67
N GLN A 62 6.67 11.84 10.62
CA GLN A 62 6.29 12.72 9.51
C GLN A 62 6.09 12.01 8.18
N ASN A 63 6.55 10.77 8.03
CA ASN A 63 6.27 9.98 6.83
C ASN A 63 4.94 9.23 6.92
N ILE A 64 4.39 8.90 5.75
CA ILE A 64 3.27 8.00 5.58
C ILE A 64 3.85 6.63 5.24
N PHE A 65 3.53 5.61 6.05
CA PHE A 65 3.97 4.24 5.77
C PHE A 65 2.83 3.45 5.15
N GLU A 66 3.05 2.98 3.93
CA GLU A 66 2.09 2.19 3.18
C GLU A 66 2.48 0.71 3.22
N PHE A 67 1.57 -0.15 3.68
CA PHE A 67 1.78 -1.59 3.68
C PHE A 67 0.47 -2.34 3.64
N ASP A 68 0.52 -3.55 3.09
CA ASP A 68 -0.58 -4.49 3.27
C ASP A 68 -0.73 -4.92 4.73
N LEU A 69 -1.96 -5.14 5.19
CA LEU A 69 -2.26 -5.51 6.57
C LEU A 69 -1.48 -6.74 7.03
N TRP A 70 -1.30 -7.75 6.18
CA TRP A 70 -0.52 -8.95 6.51
C TRP A 70 0.97 -8.66 6.80
N ASN A 71 1.52 -7.53 6.33
CA ASN A 71 2.89 -7.09 6.61
C ASN A 71 3.02 -6.25 7.89
N ALA A 72 1.91 -5.78 8.47
CA ALA A 72 1.92 -4.88 9.62
C ALA A 72 2.74 -5.45 10.80
N GLN A 73 2.53 -6.71 11.14
CA GLN A 73 3.23 -7.33 12.27
C GLN A 73 4.75 -7.43 12.03
N GLY A 74 5.16 -7.84 10.83
CA GLY A 74 6.58 -7.94 10.46
C GLY A 74 7.27 -6.58 10.49
N PHE A 75 6.63 -5.55 9.93
CA PHE A 75 7.13 -4.18 9.92
C PHE A 75 7.27 -3.62 11.34
N LEU A 76 6.20 -3.64 12.12
CA LEU A 76 6.16 -3.05 13.47
C LEU A 76 7.15 -3.73 14.41
N ASN A 77 7.32 -5.06 14.30
CA ASN A 77 8.32 -5.78 15.08
C ASN A 77 9.75 -5.40 14.70
N LYS A 78 10.04 -5.16 13.41
CA LYS A 78 11.39 -4.80 12.95
C LYS A 78 11.79 -3.38 13.37
N ILE A 79 10.86 -2.43 13.35
CA ILE A 79 11.16 -1.05 13.78
C ILE A 79 11.18 -0.91 15.31
N GLY A 80 10.47 -1.80 16.01
CA GLY A 80 10.39 -1.82 17.47
C GLY A 80 9.40 -0.80 18.06
N PRO A 81 9.02 -0.97 19.34
CA PRO A 81 7.89 -0.25 19.95
C PRO A 81 8.10 1.26 20.07
N ILE A 82 9.34 1.74 20.23
CA ILE A 82 9.64 3.17 20.32
C ILE A 82 9.36 3.87 18.98
N ASN A 83 9.74 3.22 17.89
CA ASN A 83 9.56 3.77 16.56
C ASN A 83 8.10 3.64 16.11
N ALA A 84 7.49 2.48 16.36
CA ALA A 84 6.07 2.25 16.09
C ALA A 84 5.17 3.27 16.82
N SER A 85 5.45 3.55 18.09
CA SER A 85 4.68 4.55 18.85
C SER A 85 4.86 5.98 18.36
N SER A 86 5.88 6.25 17.53
CA SER A 86 6.08 7.54 16.89
C SER A 86 5.31 7.71 15.57
N ILE A 87 4.79 6.62 14.99
CA ILE A 87 4.05 6.66 13.72
C ILE A 87 2.76 7.45 13.90
N ARG A 88 2.54 8.41 12.99
CA ARG A 88 1.33 9.26 12.97
C ARG A 88 0.42 9.03 11.78
N HIS A 89 0.94 8.45 10.70
CA HIS A 89 0.21 8.25 9.46
C HIS A 89 0.57 6.92 8.82
N ILE A 90 -0.43 6.07 8.59
CA ILE A 90 -0.28 4.83 7.81
C ILE A 90 -1.30 4.80 6.68
N ALA A 91 -0.94 4.13 5.59
CA ALA A 91 -1.85 3.69 4.54
C ALA A 91 -1.85 2.16 4.53
N ILE A 92 -3.03 1.55 4.66
CA ILE A 92 -3.17 0.09 4.72
C ILE A 92 -4.19 -0.43 3.73
N THR A 93 -4.02 -1.66 3.29
CA THR A 93 -5.06 -2.34 2.52
C THR A 93 -6.35 -2.45 3.31
N PHE A 94 -7.51 -2.37 2.64
CA PHE A 94 -8.78 -2.55 3.34
C PHE A 94 -8.87 -3.97 3.93
N PRO A 95 -9.33 -4.11 5.20
CA PRO A 95 -9.46 -5.40 5.85
C PRO A 95 -10.33 -6.37 5.06
N SER A 96 -9.87 -7.62 4.96
CA SER A 96 -10.58 -8.72 4.35
C SER A 96 -11.57 -9.33 5.32
N PHE A 97 -12.72 -9.74 4.80
CA PHE A 97 -13.67 -10.58 5.52
C PHE A 97 -13.42 -12.05 5.19
N TYR A 98 -13.53 -12.92 6.21
CA TYR A 98 -13.52 -14.36 6.00
C TYR A 98 -14.76 -14.81 5.24
N ASP A 99 -15.91 -14.27 5.65
CA ASP A 99 -17.20 -14.49 5.01
C ASP A 99 -18.12 -13.26 5.21
N LEU A 100 -19.07 -13.10 4.30
CA LEU A 100 -20.13 -12.08 4.35
C LEU A 100 -21.51 -12.75 4.52
N GLU A 101 -21.56 -13.81 5.33
CA GLU A 101 -22.81 -14.45 5.71
C GLU A 101 -23.58 -13.61 6.73
N PRO A 102 -24.93 -13.53 6.62
CA PRO A 102 -25.75 -12.86 7.62
C PRO A 102 -25.46 -13.39 9.03
N SER A 103 -25.29 -12.49 10.01
CA SER A 103 -25.02 -12.82 11.42
C SER A 103 -23.66 -13.43 11.76
N ASN A 104 -22.75 -13.62 10.80
CA ASN A 104 -21.39 -14.12 11.04
C ASN A 104 -20.32 -13.35 10.25
N ILE A 105 -20.46 -12.02 10.22
CA ILE A 105 -19.48 -11.16 9.55
C ILE A 105 -18.24 -11.06 10.42
N GLU A 106 -17.14 -11.62 9.94
CA GLU A 106 -15.86 -11.63 10.63
C GLU A 106 -14.73 -11.20 9.69
N LEU A 107 -13.75 -10.47 10.24
CA LEU A 107 -12.50 -10.18 9.54
C LEU A 107 -11.65 -11.44 9.44
N GLU A 108 -10.86 -11.54 8.38
CA GLU A 108 -9.82 -12.54 8.27
C GLU A 108 -8.91 -12.48 9.51
N VAL A 109 -8.53 -13.66 10.02
CA VAL A 109 -7.76 -13.79 11.26
C VAL A 109 -6.45 -12.99 11.18
N GLY A 110 -5.77 -12.99 10.03
CA GLY A 110 -4.55 -12.23 9.80
C GLY A 110 -4.78 -10.72 9.94
N ASP A 111 -5.79 -10.19 9.26
CA ASP A 111 -6.11 -8.76 9.29
C ASP A 111 -6.57 -8.31 10.69
N SER A 112 -7.35 -9.14 11.38
CA SER A 112 -7.76 -8.90 12.77
C SER A 112 -6.55 -8.80 13.72
N GLN A 113 -5.58 -9.72 13.58
CA GLN A 113 -4.34 -9.69 14.36
C GLN A 113 -3.46 -8.48 14.03
N SER A 114 -3.35 -8.13 12.75
CA SER A 114 -2.59 -6.98 12.28
C SER A 114 -3.19 -5.65 12.76
N LEU A 115 -4.52 -5.49 12.73
CA LEU A 115 -5.20 -4.32 13.29
C LEU A 115 -5.00 -4.22 14.80
N SER A 116 -5.08 -5.32 15.53
CA SER A 116 -4.77 -5.36 16.97
C SER A 116 -3.30 -4.95 17.22
N LYS A 117 -2.37 -5.38 16.36
CA LYS A 117 -0.96 -5.00 16.47
C LYS A 117 -0.76 -3.50 16.26
N ILE A 118 -1.39 -2.92 15.22
CA ILE A 118 -1.38 -1.46 14.98
C ILE A 118 -1.97 -0.71 16.17
N GLN A 119 -3.11 -1.18 16.70
CA GLN A 119 -3.77 -0.58 17.87
C GLN A 119 -2.86 -0.50 19.09
N ASN A 120 -2.08 -1.55 19.34
CA ASN A 120 -1.23 -1.63 20.53
C ASN A 120 0.10 -0.88 20.37
N ASP A 121 0.69 -0.92 19.17
CA ASP A 121 2.04 -0.40 18.95
C ASP A 121 2.06 1.05 18.45
N CYS A 122 1.09 1.46 17.61
CA CYS A 122 1.03 2.78 16.98
C CYS A 122 0.24 3.76 17.85
N THR A 123 0.70 3.99 19.08
CA THR A 123 -0.05 4.78 20.08
C THR A 123 -0.21 6.26 19.73
N SER A 124 0.58 6.81 18.80
CA SER A 124 0.46 8.18 18.30
C SER A 124 -0.19 8.29 16.92
N LEU A 125 -0.84 7.24 16.41
CA LEU A 125 -1.47 7.24 15.08
C LEU A 125 -2.61 8.25 15.00
N ILE A 126 -2.52 9.22 14.09
CA ILE A 126 -3.53 10.28 13.90
C ILE A 126 -4.39 10.01 12.68
N THR A 127 -3.76 9.56 11.58
CA THR A 127 -4.42 9.35 10.30
C THR A 127 -4.20 7.91 9.84
N LEU A 128 -5.30 7.28 9.41
CA LEU A 128 -5.30 5.98 8.74
C LEU A 128 -5.94 6.19 7.37
N GLU A 129 -5.19 5.88 6.33
CA GLU A 129 -5.71 5.77 4.97
C GLU A 129 -5.89 4.30 4.65
N THR A 130 -6.96 3.99 3.93
CA THR A 130 -7.18 2.64 3.45
C THR A 130 -7.71 2.63 2.04
N ASP A 131 -7.33 1.60 1.28
CA ASP A 131 -7.71 1.46 -0.11
C ASP A 131 -8.62 0.24 -0.29
N LEU A 132 -9.79 0.45 -0.87
CA LEU A 132 -10.75 -0.62 -1.17
C LEU A 132 -10.38 -1.39 -2.45
N GLU A 133 -9.50 -0.82 -3.28
CA GLU A 133 -8.98 -1.43 -4.51
C GLU A 133 -8.02 -2.58 -4.18
N SER A 134 -7.22 -2.40 -3.14
CA SER A 134 -5.98 -3.15 -2.92
C SER A 134 -6.17 -4.66 -2.78
N THR A 135 -7.36 -5.07 -2.37
CA THR A 135 -7.66 -6.44 -1.94
C THR A 135 -8.75 -7.02 -2.83
N ASN A 136 -8.37 -7.55 -4.00
CA ASN A 136 -9.24 -8.26 -4.97
C ASN A 136 -10.71 -7.76 -4.94
N THR A 137 -10.79 -6.44 -5.16
CA THR A 137 -11.94 -5.52 -5.26
C THR A 137 -13.11 -5.81 -4.33
N TRP A 138 -12.89 -5.64 -3.02
CA TRP A 138 -13.98 -5.51 -2.05
C TRP A 138 -15.00 -4.45 -2.43
N GLN A 139 -14.59 -3.43 -3.18
CA GLN A 139 -15.51 -2.50 -3.85
C GLN A 139 -16.61 -3.24 -4.64
N THR A 140 -16.22 -4.09 -5.59
CA THR A 140 -17.15 -4.89 -6.40
C THR A 140 -17.92 -5.88 -5.53
N LYS A 141 -17.25 -6.57 -4.60
CA LYS A 141 -17.94 -7.56 -3.74
C LYS A 141 -19.02 -6.91 -2.88
N LEU A 142 -18.75 -5.75 -2.29
CA LEU A 142 -19.74 -5.03 -1.50
C LEU A 142 -20.87 -4.48 -2.38
N ASP A 143 -20.57 -4.04 -3.61
CA ASP A 143 -21.59 -3.60 -4.58
C ASP A 143 -22.50 -4.74 -5.07
N GLU A 144 -21.95 -5.94 -5.24
CA GLU A 144 -22.68 -7.15 -5.62
C GLU A 144 -23.60 -7.66 -4.51
N LEU A 145 -23.38 -7.26 -3.25
CA LEU A 145 -24.28 -7.61 -2.15
C LEU A 145 -25.63 -6.91 -2.30
N HIS A 146 -26.64 -7.68 -2.69
CA HIS A 146 -28.03 -7.21 -2.70
C HIS A 146 -28.59 -6.90 -1.30
N ASN A 147 -27.93 -7.39 -0.24
CA ASN A 147 -28.36 -7.15 1.13
C ASN A 147 -27.56 -6.01 1.79
N LEU A 148 -28.15 -4.82 1.74
CA LEU A 148 -27.55 -3.59 2.28
C LEU A 148 -27.30 -3.63 3.80
N ASN A 149 -27.98 -4.52 4.55
CA ASN A 149 -27.71 -4.69 5.98
C ASN A 149 -26.37 -5.38 6.21
N ILE A 150 -25.98 -6.34 5.35
CA ILE A 150 -24.68 -7.02 5.45
C ILE A 150 -23.56 -6.00 5.21
N VAL A 151 -23.72 -5.12 4.21
CA VAL A 151 -22.76 -4.02 3.96
C VAL A 151 -22.63 -3.11 5.18
N ALA A 152 -23.76 -2.70 5.77
CA ALA A 152 -23.74 -1.84 6.96
C ALA A 152 -23.07 -2.52 8.16
N GLU A 153 -23.36 -3.80 8.41
CA GLU A 153 -22.72 -4.57 9.49
C GLU A 153 -21.21 -4.77 9.25
N ALA A 154 -20.80 -5.04 8.01
CA ALA A 154 -19.40 -5.19 7.61
C ALA A 154 -18.60 -3.89 7.80
N LEU A 155 -19.14 -2.76 7.33
CA LEU A 155 -18.52 -1.45 7.52
C LEU A 155 -18.50 -1.04 9.00
N ALA A 156 -19.56 -1.34 9.76
CA ALA A 156 -19.61 -1.09 11.20
C ALA A 156 -18.54 -1.92 11.95
N LEU A 157 -18.31 -3.18 11.55
CA LEU A 157 -17.24 -4.01 12.10
C LEU A 157 -15.87 -3.38 11.85
N VAL A 158 -15.55 -3.00 10.62
CA VAL A 158 -14.28 -2.36 10.27
C VAL A 158 -14.12 -1.04 11.04
N ASN A 159 -15.17 -0.22 11.08
CA ASN A 159 -15.18 1.03 11.83
C ASN A 159 -14.91 0.82 13.32
N SER A 160 -15.49 -0.22 13.92
CA SER A 160 -15.23 -0.55 15.33
C SER A 160 -13.75 -0.88 15.58
N ARG A 161 -13.08 -1.55 14.63
CA ARG A 161 -11.65 -1.88 14.71
C ARG A 161 -10.77 -0.65 14.54
N PHE A 162 -11.09 0.24 13.59
CA PHE A 162 -10.35 1.49 13.43
C PHE A 162 -10.52 2.42 14.64
N LYS A 163 -11.76 2.58 15.14
CA LYS A 163 -12.06 3.40 16.33
C LYS A 163 -11.47 2.85 17.62
N ALA A 164 -11.05 1.59 17.65
CA ALA A 164 -10.35 1.01 18.79
C ALA A 164 -8.93 1.58 18.96
N ILE A 165 -8.38 2.26 17.94
CA ILE A 165 -7.10 2.96 17.99
C ILE A 165 -7.32 4.32 18.69
N PRO A 166 -6.86 4.52 19.95
CA PRO A 166 -7.33 5.65 20.77
C PRO A 166 -6.91 7.03 20.26
N SER A 167 -5.77 7.11 19.56
CA SER A 167 -5.21 8.35 19.03
C SER A 167 -5.75 8.73 17.65
N LEU A 168 -6.47 7.83 16.99
CA LEU A 168 -6.90 7.99 15.61
C LEU A 168 -7.97 9.09 15.50
N GLN A 169 -7.70 10.08 14.67
CA GLN A 169 -8.58 11.24 14.46
C GLN A 169 -9.22 11.22 13.08
N LYS A 170 -8.50 10.73 12.07
CA LYS A 170 -8.94 10.76 10.68
C LYS A 170 -8.83 9.38 10.03
N ILE A 171 -9.92 8.96 9.40
CA ILE A 171 -9.98 7.78 8.54
C ILE A 171 -10.29 8.27 7.13
N THR A 172 -9.44 7.92 6.17
CA THR A 172 -9.66 8.20 4.75
C THR A 172 -9.78 6.89 4.00
N VAL A 173 -10.78 6.76 3.14
CA VAL A 173 -10.94 5.63 2.23
C VAL A 173 -10.73 6.13 0.80
N ASN A 174 -9.74 5.55 0.13
CA ASN A 174 -9.48 5.79 -1.28
C ASN A 174 -10.31 4.79 -2.11
N LEU A 175 -11.11 5.33 -3.03
CA LEU A 175 -12.05 4.60 -3.90
C LEU A 175 -11.83 5.02 -5.35
N TYR A 176 -12.24 4.18 -6.29
CA TYR A 176 -12.36 4.62 -7.68
C TYR A 176 -13.61 5.47 -7.90
N GLU A 177 -13.71 6.19 -9.01
CA GLU A 177 -14.92 6.94 -9.34
C GLU A 177 -16.11 6.01 -9.62
N GLU A 178 -15.87 4.86 -10.26
CA GLU A 178 -16.91 3.93 -10.71
C GLU A 178 -17.56 3.12 -9.58
N GLY A 179 -16.98 3.09 -8.38
CA GLY A 179 -17.60 2.45 -7.23
C GLY A 179 -16.91 2.76 -5.91
N PRO A 180 -17.44 2.28 -4.77
CA PRO A 180 -18.69 1.55 -4.65
C PRO A 180 -19.90 2.46 -4.87
N GLY A 181 -21.10 1.88 -4.96
CA GLY A 181 -22.35 2.61 -5.14
C GLY A 181 -22.61 3.65 -4.05
N ASP A 182 -23.45 4.64 -4.36
CA ASP A 182 -23.74 5.79 -3.48
C ASP A 182 -24.19 5.39 -2.07
N TYR A 183 -24.86 4.25 -1.94
CA TYR A 183 -25.26 3.72 -0.63
C TYR A 183 -24.04 3.41 0.26
N ILE A 184 -23.07 2.69 -0.28
CA ILE A 184 -21.86 2.27 0.45
C ILE A 184 -21.04 3.50 0.83
N ARG A 185 -20.88 4.43 -0.13
CA ARG A 185 -20.20 5.72 0.12
C ARG A 185 -20.89 6.50 1.25
N ARG A 186 -22.22 6.58 1.23
CA ARG A 186 -22.99 7.24 2.28
C ARG A 186 -22.79 6.55 3.63
N GLU A 187 -22.77 5.22 3.66
CA GLU A 187 -22.58 4.47 4.90
C GLU A 187 -21.17 4.66 5.50
N MET A 188 -20.14 4.68 4.66
CA MET A 188 -18.78 5.05 5.07
C MET A 188 -18.73 6.47 5.65
N MET A 189 -19.39 7.44 4.99
CA MET A 189 -19.47 8.81 5.49
C MET A 189 -20.27 8.91 6.80
N ASN A 190 -21.31 8.11 7.00
CA ASN A 190 -22.08 8.04 8.25
C ASN A 190 -21.22 7.59 9.44
N HIS A 191 -20.18 6.79 9.20
CA HIS A 191 -19.16 6.44 10.20
C HIS A 191 -18.10 7.53 10.44
N GLY A 192 -18.17 8.64 9.70
CA GLY A 192 -17.24 9.76 9.78
C GLY A 192 -15.98 9.57 8.95
N TRP A 193 -15.99 8.66 7.97
CA TRP A 193 -14.85 8.45 7.07
C TRP A 193 -14.85 9.50 5.97
N THR A 194 -13.65 9.94 5.58
CA THR A 194 -13.45 10.81 4.41
C THR A 194 -13.26 9.93 3.19
N ILE A 195 -13.98 10.19 2.11
CA ILE A 195 -13.82 9.46 0.84
C ILE A 195 -12.99 10.29 -0.12
N ASN A 196 -11.90 9.71 -0.61
CA ASN A 196 -11.14 10.22 -1.74
C ASN A 196 -11.46 9.38 -2.97
N THR A 197 -11.65 10.04 -4.10
CA THR A 197 -11.88 9.37 -5.39
C THR A 197 -10.65 9.53 -6.28
N THR A 198 -10.26 8.46 -6.95
CA THR A 198 -9.22 8.47 -7.98
C THR A 198 -9.84 8.03 -9.30
N GLU A 199 -9.43 8.66 -10.40
CA GLU A 199 -9.80 8.20 -11.74
C GLU A 199 -9.27 6.78 -11.96
N ASN A 200 -10.08 5.92 -12.58
CA ASN A 200 -9.63 4.60 -12.99
C ASN A 200 -8.44 4.75 -13.96
N PRO A 201 -7.34 3.99 -13.80
CA PRO A 201 -6.39 3.86 -14.88
C PRO A 201 -7.18 3.32 -16.07
N LEU A 202 -7.16 4.04 -17.20
CA LEU A 202 -7.73 3.55 -18.45
C LEU A 202 -7.15 2.15 -18.66
N SER A 203 -7.97 1.11 -18.54
CA SER A 203 -7.58 -0.22 -18.94
C SER A 203 -7.20 -0.11 -20.40
N ASP A 204 -5.94 -0.35 -20.75
CA ASP A 204 -5.48 -0.42 -22.14
C ASP A 204 -6.12 -1.61 -22.91
N ASP A 205 -7.26 -2.13 -22.43
CA ASP A 205 -8.03 -3.25 -22.97
C ASP A 205 -9.05 -2.79 -24.04
N ASP A 206 -8.67 -1.80 -24.84
CA ASP A 206 -9.41 -1.38 -26.05
C ASP A 206 -8.75 -1.94 -27.32
N GLY A 207 -8.11 -3.12 -27.24
CA GLY A 207 -7.53 -3.73 -28.44
C GLY A 207 -6.84 -5.06 -28.26
N ASN A 208 -7.57 -6.15 -27.97
CA ASN A 208 -7.20 -7.43 -28.55
C ASN A 208 -8.38 -8.41 -28.74
N ASP A 209 -9.29 -8.02 -29.61
CA ASP A 209 -10.28 -8.92 -30.25
C ASP A 209 -9.61 -9.79 -31.34
N VAL A 210 -8.44 -10.40 -31.04
CA VAL A 210 -7.66 -11.24 -31.96
C VAL A 210 -7.11 -12.48 -31.25
N TYR A 211 -7.98 -13.25 -30.62
CA TYR A 211 -7.77 -14.69 -30.45
C TYR A 211 -9.06 -15.46 -30.80
N GLN A 212 -9.69 -15.11 -31.92
CA GLN A 212 -10.39 -16.10 -32.72
C GLN A 212 -9.37 -16.74 -33.66
N TRP A 213 -9.49 -18.05 -33.88
CA TRP A 213 -8.66 -18.93 -34.71
C TRP A 213 -7.43 -19.52 -34.03
N LEU A 214 -7.64 -20.65 -33.35
CA LEU A 214 -7.18 -21.95 -33.82
C LEU A 214 -7.89 -23.02 -32.97
N ASP A 215 -9.03 -23.50 -33.47
CA ASP A 215 -9.52 -24.82 -33.07
C ASP A 215 -8.40 -25.83 -33.37
N PRO A 216 -7.92 -26.60 -32.38
CA PRO A 216 -7.04 -27.72 -32.68
C PRO A 216 -7.85 -28.75 -33.48
N PRO A 217 -7.29 -29.32 -34.55
CA PRO A 217 -7.97 -30.40 -35.25
C PRO A 217 -8.19 -31.56 -34.28
N HIS A 218 -9.45 -32.01 -34.20
CA HIS A 218 -9.81 -33.30 -33.67
C HIS A 218 -9.12 -34.38 -34.50
N ASP A 219 -8.01 -34.92 -33.98
CA ASP A 219 -7.49 -36.21 -34.40
C ASP A 219 -7.89 -37.23 -33.32
N ASP A 220 -8.92 -38.01 -33.66
CA ASP A 220 -9.20 -39.31 -33.08
C ASP A 220 -8.02 -40.23 -33.39
N ASP A 221 -7.41 -40.86 -32.38
CA ASP A 221 -6.67 -42.14 -32.40
C ASP A 221 -6.11 -42.33 -30.97
N ASP A 222 -6.70 -43.18 -30.13
CA ASP A 222 -6.47 -44.61 -30.00
C ASP A 222 -5.14 -45.01 -29.34
N ASP A 223 -5.28 -46.02 -28.49
CA ASP A 223 -4.30 -46.90 -27.87
C ASP A 223 -3.52 -46.44 -26.62
N GLY A 224 -3.57 -47.33 -25.62
CA GLY A 224 -2.96 -47.14 -24.32
C GLY A 224 -1.56 -47.73 -24.22
N SER A 225 -0.83 -47.32 -23.20
CA SER A 225 0.08 -48.22 -22.49
C SER A 225 0.53 -47.61 -21.17
N ASP A 226 0.40 -48.42 -20.15
CA ASP A 226 1.03 -48.34 -18.83
C ASP A 226 2.56 -48.50 -18.98
N TYR A 227 3.34 -47.52 -18.53
CA TYR A 227 4.70 -47.74 -18.02
C TYR A 227 5.03 -46.78 -16.89
N SER A 228 5.27 -47.40 -15.75
CA SER A 228 6.09 -46.94 -14.64
C SER A 228 7.57 -46.79 -15.05
N VAL A 229 8.34 -46.16 -14.14
CA VAL A 229 9.80 -46.29 -13.92
C VAL A 229 10.63 -45.01 -14.17
N ASP A 230 11.03 -44.44 -13.02
CA ASP A 230 12.35 -43.94 -12.61
C ASP A 230 12.94 -42.60 -13.08
N ASN A 231 13.14 -41.77 -12.04
CA ASN A 231 14.45 -41.34 -11.53
C ASN A 231 15.39 -40.59 -12.48
N TYR A 232 15.41 -39.26 -12.33
CA TYR A 232 16.56 -38.44 -12.69
C TYR A 232 17.01 -37.63 -11.47
N ASP A 233 17.99 -38.18 -10.74
CA ASP A 233 19.04 -37.39 -10.12
C ASP A 233 19.91 -36.84 -11.26
N VAL A 234 19.87 -35.52 -11.47
CA VAL A 234 20.88 -34.80 -12.25
C VAL A 234 21.27 -33.56 -11.46
N ASP A 235 22.36 -33.71 -10.72
CA ASP A 235 23.25 -32.61 -10.38
C ASP A 235 23.67 -31.91 -11.68
N ASN A 236 23.14 -30.72 -11.93
CA ASN A 236 23.70 -29.80 -12.91
C ASN A 236 23.52 -28.36 -12.42
N ASP A 237 24.46 -27.93 -11.59
CA ASP A 237 24.78 -26.53 -11.35
C ASP A 237 25.08 -25.81 -12.66
N SER A 238 24.95 -24.48 -12.63
CA SER A 238 25.36 -23.49 -13.65
C SER A 238 24.41 -23.27 -14.84
N ASP A 239 23.39 -22.41 -14.64
CA ASP A 239 22.97 -21.37 -15.62
C ASP A 239 21.74 -20.51 -15.21
N TYR A 240 21.28 -20.56 -13.95
CA TYR A 240 20.05 -19.87 -13.51
C TYR A 240 20.08 -18.31 -13.59
N TRP A 241 21.24 -17.68 -13.80
CA TRP A 241 21.34 -16.20 -13.86
C TRP A 241 21.23 -15.58 -15.27
N ARG A 242 20.91 -16.35 -16.33
CA ARG A 242 20.93 -15.83 -17.71
C ARG A 242 19.59 -15.79 -18.47
N ARG A 243 18.45 -15.88 -17.81
CA ARG A 243 17.17 -15.53 -18.45
C ARG A 243 16.46 -14.45 -17.65
N ALA A 244 16.41 -13.27 -18.26
CA ALA A 244 15.66 -12.12 -17.81
C ALA A 244 14.24 -12.52 -17.43
N VAL A 245 13.88 -12.25 -16.18
CA VAL A 245 12.47 -12.16 -15.77
C VAL A 245 11.98 -10.83 -16.36
N PRO A 246 10.92 -10.80 -17.17
CA PRO A 246 10.24 -9.54 -17.43
C PRO A 246 9.78 -9.04 -16.07
N LEU A 247 10.22 -7.83 -15.68
CA LEU A 247 9.70 -7.11 -14.52
C LEU A 247 8.17 -7.23 -14.54
N ARG A 248 7.62 -8.10 -13.70
CA ARG A 248 6.21 -8.05 -13.31
C ARG A 248 6.14 -6.83 -12.38
N MET A 249 6.17 -5.64 -12.98
CA MET A 249 5.88 -4.41 -12.28
C MET A 249 4.51 -4.62 -11.64
N SER A 250 4.43 -4.46 -10.31
CA SER A 250 3.13 -4.47 -9.66
C SER A 250 2.30 -3.33 -10.27
N HIS A 251 1.03 -3.58 -10.52
CA HIS A 251 0.08 -2.59 -11.02
C HIS A 251 0.16 -1.27 -10.23
N ARG A 252 0.47 -1.34 -8.92
CA ARG A 252 0.61 -0.19 -8.03
C ARG A 252 1.87 0.66 -8.26
N LEU A 253 3.00 0.06 -8.69
CA LEU A 253 4.18 0.82 -9.11
C LEU A 253 3.90 1.66 -10.36
N MET A 254 3.06 1.16 -11.27
CA MET A 254 2.61 1.91 -12.45
C MET A 254 1.68 3.07 -12.06
N THR A 255 0.75 2.85 -11.11
CA THR A 255 -0.14 3.90 -10.58
C THR A 255 0.63 4.99 -9.81
N SER A 256 1.66 4.60 -9.04
CA SER A 256 2.55 5.54 -8.33
C SER A 256 3.38 6.39 -9.31
N LEU A 257 3.92 5.78 -10.37
CA LEU A 257 4.61 6.49 -11.45
C LEU A 257 3.68 7.44 -12.22
N ALA A 258 2.43 7.03 -12.46
CA ALA A 258 1.42 7.88 -13.09
C ALA A 258 1.07 9.10 -12.21
N LYS A 259 0.88 8.90 -10.90
CA LYS A 259 0.66 9.99 -9.92
C LYS A 259 1.84 10.97 -9.90
N GLN A 260 3.08 10.50 -9.94
CA GLN A 260 4.27 11.36 -10.00
C GLN A 260 4.38 12.16 -11.31
N GLN A 261 3.99 11.59 -12.45
CA GLN A 261 3.99 12.32 -13.73
C GLN A 261 2.93 13.42 -13.79
N VAL A 262 1.75 13.21 -13.20
CA VAL A 262 0.68 14.22 -13.14
C VAL A 262 1.09 15.40 -12.25
N ILE A 263 1.72 15.14 -11.10
CA ILE A 263 2.24 16.17 -10.20
C ILE A 263 3.35 16.98 -10.88
N ALA A 264 4.28 16.33 -11.58
CA ALA A 264 5.36 17.01 -12.32
C ALA A 264 4.83 17.89 -13.48
N LYS A 265 3.78 17.45 -14.19
CA LYS A 265 3.14 18.25 -15.26
C LYS A 265 2.40 19.48 -14.69
N SER A 266 1.76 19.36 -13.52
CA SER A 266 1.09 20.47 -12.84
C SER A 266 2.07 21.54 -12.34
N ALA A 267 3.24 21.13 -11.84
CA ALA A 267 4.29 22.05 -11.41
C ALA A 267 4.91 22.84 -12.58
N THR A 268 5.02 22.22 -13.75
CA THR A 268 5.61 22.86 -14.94
C THR A 268 4.68 23.92 -15.57
N SER A 269 3.36 23.76 -15.43
CA SER A 269 2.36 24.72 -15.93
C SER A 269 2.37 26.06 -15.16
N ARG A 270 2.76 26.05 -13.87
CA ARG A 270 2.79 27.26 -13.01
C ARG A 270 3.99 28.19 -13.24
N PHE A 271 4.92 27.86 -14.14
CA PHE A 271 6.12 28.66 -14.43
C PHE A 271 6.15 29.26 -15.84
N THR A 272 4.99 29.48 -16.48
CA THR A 272 4.93 30.22 -17.75
C THR A 272 4.79 31.72 -17.49
N ILE A 273 5.91 32.45 -17.50
CA ILE A 273 5.94 33.93 -17.42
C ILE A 273 5.39 34.49 -18.73
N PRO A 274 4.44 35.46 -18.74
CA PRO A 274 3.97 36.05 -19.98
C PRO A 274 5.06 36.94 -20.58
N TYR A 275 5.41 36.68 -21.84
CA TYR A 275 6.22 37.59 -22.65
C TYR A 275 5.43 38.88 -22.90
N ALA A 276 5.97 40.00 -22.42
CA ALA A 276 5.49 41.33 -22.76
C ALA A 276 5.93 41.69 -24.18
N SER A 277 4.97 41.85 -25.08
CA SER A 277 5.18 42.44 -26.42
C SER A 277 5.13 43.96 -26.32
N GLY A 278 6.19 44.61 -26.83
CA GLY A 278 6.27 46.06 -27.05
C GLY A 278 5.63 46.51 -28.35
#